data_AF-A0A7K0NW00-F1
#
_entry.id   AF-A0A7K0NW00-F1
#
_cell.length_a   1.000
_cell.length_b   1.000
_cell.length_c   1.000
_cell.angle_alpha   90.00
_cell.angle_beta   90.00
_cell.angle_gamma   90.00
#
_symmetry.space_group_name_H-M   'P 1'
#
loop_
_entity.id
_entity.type
_entity.pdbx_description
1 polymer ?
#
loop_
_entity_poly.entity_id
_entity_poly.type
_entity_poly.pdbx_seq_one_letter_code
_entity_poly.pdbx_strand_id
1 'polypeptide(L)' 'MERRYRVVIAKPGLDGHDRGAKVIARALRDAGFEVIYTGLHQTPEQIAETALQEDADA' A
#
# COMPACT_ATOMS: atom_id res chain seq x y z
N MET A 1 20.70 -10.76 -6.14
CA MET A 1 19.87 -9.62 -6.55
C MET A 1 19.24 -9.06 -5.29
N GLU A 2 19.36 -7.77 -5.03
CA GLU A 2 18.66 -7.14 -3.91
C GLU A 2 17.14 -7.20 -4.18
N ARG A 3 16.39 -7.73 -3.22
CA ARG A 3 14.92 -7.73 -3.28
C ARG A 3 14.46 -6.28 -3.14
N ARG A 4 13.57 -5.83 -4.04
CA ARG A 4 12.92 -4.53 -3.90
C ARG A 4 11.98 -4.56 -2.71
N TYR A 5 12.09 -3.54 -1.85
CA TYR A 5 11.25 -3.42 -0.66
C TYR A 5 9.81 -3.14 -1.08
N ARG A 6 8.86 -3.90 -0.54
CA ARG A 6 7.45 -3.88 -0.93
C ARG A 6 6.59 -3.27 0.17
N VAL A 7 5.77 -2.30 -0.19
CA VAL A 7 4.97 -1.50 0.74
C VAL A 7 3.49 -1.55 0.37
N VAL A 8 2.64 -1.86 1.35
CA VAL A 8 1.19 -1.74 1.23
C VAL A 8 0.72 -0.41 1.80
N ILE A 9 0.09 0.41 0.95
CA ILE A 9 -0.57 1.65 1.37
C ILE A 9 -2.07 1.41 1.33
N ALA A 10 -2.71 1.52 2.49
CA ALA A 10 -4.13 1.25 2.65
C ALA A 10 -4.91 2.39 3.30
N LYS A 11 -6.21 2.41 3.05
CA LYS A 11 -7.18 3.32 3.64
C LYS A 11 -8.37 2.53 4.19
N PRO A 12 -8.35 2.19 5.50
CA PRO A 12 -9.36 1.33 6.08
C PRO A 12 -10.72 2.01 6.18
N GLY A 13 -11.78 1.27 5.85
CA GLY A 13 -13.16 1.71 6.01
C GLY A 13 -13.47 3.00 5.23
N LEU A 14 -14.19 3.93 5.87
CA LEU A 14 -14.73 5.14 5.23
C LEU A 14 -13.72 6.30 5.13
N ASP A 15 -12.41 6.04 5.29
CA ASP A 15 -11.40 7.09 5.16
C ASP A 15 -11.25 7.56 3.71
N GLY A 16 -11.99 8.61 3.35
CA GLY A 16 -11.94 9.23 2.02
C GLY A 16 -10.73 10.13 1.77
N HIS A 17 -9.79 10.27 2.72
CA HIS A 17 -8.60 11.13 2.58
C HIS A 17 -7.53 10.48 1.70
N ASP A 18 -7.82 10.41 0.40
CA ASP A 18 -7.07 9.62 -0.57
C ASP A 18 -5.84 10.34 -1.17
N ARG A 19 -5.95 11.67 -1.36
CA ARG A 19 -4.92 12.44 -2.09
C ARG A 19 -3.53 12.28 -1.51
N GLY A 20 -3.40 12.35 -0.18
CA GLY A 20 -2.11 12.18 0.50
C GLY A 20 -1.52 10.78 0.28
N ALA A 21 -2.34 9.73 0.40
CA ALA A 21 -1.90 8.35 0.18
C ALA A 21 -1.38 8.14 -1.24
N LYS A 22 -2.05 8.70 -2.24
CA LYS A 22 -1.60 8.65 -3.65
C LYS A 22 -0.28 9.38 -3.89
N VAL A 23 -0.07 10.53 -3.24
CA VAL A 23 1.22 11.25 -3.32
C VAL A 23 2.35 10.41 -2.74
N ILE A 24 2.15 9.83 -1.55
CA ILE A 24 3.16 8.94 -0.94
C ILE A 24 3.41 7.70 -1.81
N ALA A 25 2.35 7.07 -2.33
CA ALA A 25 2.47 5.90 -3.19
C ALA A 25 3.24 6.19 -4.49
N ARG A 26 3.15 7.41 -5.02
CA ARG A 26 3.93 7.86 -6.16
C ARG A 26 5.40 8.07 -5.77
N ALA A 27 5.65 8.80 -4.69
CA ALA A 27 7.00 9.09 -4.21
C ALA A 27 7.80 7.82 -3.90
N LEU A 28 7.19 6.82 -3.25
CA LEU A 28 7.84 5.53 -2.98
C LEU A 28 8.16 4.76 -4.27
N ARG A 29 7.26 4.77 -5.25
CA ARG A 29 7.54 4.15 -6.56
C ARG A 29 8.69 4.83 -7.29
N ASP A 30 8.71 6.16 -7.29
CA ASP A 30 9.78 6.93 -7.90
C ASP A 30 11.13 6.68 -7.19
N ALA A 31 11.11 6.33 -5.90
CA ALA A 31 12.28 5.90 -5.11
C ALA A 31 12.67 4.42 -5.28
N GLY A 32 11.95 3.66 -6.13
CA GLY A 32 12.29 2.26 -6.48
C GLY A 32 11.60 1.18 -5.64
N PHE A 33 10.68 1.55 -4.75
CA PHE A 33 9.87 0.59 -3.99
C PHE A 33 8.82 -0.07 -4.86
N GLU A 34 8.46 -1.30 -4.52
CA GLU A 34 7.26 -1.95 -5.04
C GLU A 34 6.08 -1.55 -4.15
N VAL A 35 5.06 -0.90 -4.72
CA VAL A 35 3.98 -0.29 -3.92
C VAL A 35 2.63 -0.81 -4.34
N ILE A 36 1.90 -1.38 -3.38
CA ILE A 36 0.53 -1.85 -3.53
C ILE A 36 -0.38 -0.85 -2.83
N TYR A 37 -1.19 -0.13 -3.60
CA TYR A 37 -2.21 0.76 -3.05
C TYR A 37 -3.55 0.03 -3.10
N THR A 38 -4.15 -0.23 -1.93
CA THR A 38 -5.35 -1.07 -1.82
C THR A 38 -6.65 -0.35 -2.21
N GLY A 39 -6.60 0.96 -2.43
CA GLY A 39 -7.79 1.76 -2.68
C GLY A 39 -8.51 2.16 -1.39
N LEU A 40 -9.73 2.68 -1.56
CA LEU A 40 -10.61 3.09 -0.47
C LEU A 40 -11.54 1.95 -0.07
N HIS A 41 -12.17 2.09 1.11
CA HIS A 41 -13.24 1.20 1.56
C HIS A 41 -12.84 -0.26 1.75
N GLN A 42 -11.55 -0.51 2.02
CA GLN A 42 -11.08 -1.84 2.38
C GLN A 42 -11.32 -2.10 3.86
N THR A 43 -11.75 -3.32 4.21
CA THR A 43 -11.78 -3.73 5.62
C THR A 43 -10.36 -4.02 6.12
N PRO A 44 -10.10 -3.94 7.44
CA PRO A 44 -8.82 -4.33 8.00
C PRO A 44 -8.37 -5.74 7.59
N GLU A 45 -9.30 -6.68 7.48
CA GLU A 45 -9.03 -8.07 7.07
C GLU A 45 -8.54 -8.14 5.62
N GLN A 46 -9.18 -7.39 4.71
CA GLN A 46 -8.73 -7.31 3.31
C GLN A 46 -7.33 -6.70 3.19
N ILE A 47 -7.02 -5.69 4.02
CA ILE A 47 -5.69 -5.07 4.06
C ILE A 47 -4.65 -6.07 4.56
N ALA A 48 -4.93 -6.79 5.64
CA ALA A 48 -4.03 -7.80 6.20
C ALA A 48 -3.80 -8.96 5.22
N GLU A 49 -4.86 -9.44 4.57
CA GLU A 49 -4.78 -10.46 3.53
C GLU A 49 -3.91 -9.98 2.35
N THR A 50 -4.08 -8.73 1.91
CA THR A 50 -3.24 -8.14 0.85
C THR A 50 -1.78 -8.12 1.26
N ALA A 51 -1.47 -7.68 2.48
CA ALA A 51 -0.08 -7.64 2.97
C ALA A 51 0.58 -9.03 3.01
N LEU A 52 -0.18 -10.07 3.38
CA LEU A 52 0.29 -11.46 3.38
C LEU A 52 0.48 -12.00 1.96
N GLN A 53 -0.50 -11.79 1.06
CA GLN A 53 -0.45 -12.30 -0.31
C GLN A 53 0.66 -11.67 -1.13
N GLU A 54 0.89 -10.38 -0.93
CA GLU A 54 1.94 -9.63 -1.61
C GLU A 54 3.32 -9.84 -0.97
N ASP A 55 3.40 -10.49 0.19
CA ASP A 55 4.62 -10.62 0.99
C ASP A 55 5.25 -9.24 1.23
N ALA A 56 4.47 -8.35 1.83
CA ALA A 56 4.84 -6.95 2.09
C ALA A 56 5.86 -6.84 3.22
N ASP A 57 6.81 -5.92 3.06
CA ASP A 57 7.82 -5.62 4.07
C ASP A 57 7.33 -4.51 5.03
N ALA A 58 6.37 -3.68 4.60
CA ALA A 58 5.69 -2.64 5.37
C ALA A 58 4.25 -2.40 4.90
#